data_AF-A0A959KL08-F1
#
_entry.id   AF-A0A959KL08-F1
#
_cell.length_a   1.000
_cell.length_b   1.000
_cell.length_c   1.000
_cell.angle_alpha   90.00
_cell.angle_beta   90.00
_cell.angle_gamma   90.00
#
_symmetry.space_group_name_H-M   'P 1'
#
loop_
_entity.id
_entity.type
_entity.pdbx_description
1 polymer ?
#
loop_
_entity_poly.entity_id
_entity_poly.type
_entity_poly.pdbx_seq_one_letter_code
_entity_poly.pdbx_strand_id
1 'polypeptide(L)' 'LQHDRATHYEAYIAVYNELRAAYNELWDERARRLYGKSYEELPPVFQAEVRKELPLLISEAEPTGHREE' A
#
# COMPACT_ATOMS: atom_id res chain seq x y z
N LEU A 1 13.29 -28.92 -6.55
CA LEU A 1 11.93 -28.36 -6.72
C LEU A 1 11.97 -26.90 -6.23
N GLN A 2 12.43 -25.97 -7.07
CA GLN A 2 12.68 -24.55 -6.73
C GLN A 2 11.55 -23.62 -7.19
N HIS A 3 10.52 -24.15 -7.86
CA HIS A 3 9.56 -23.35 -8.63
C HIS A 3 8.39 -22.77 -7.83
N ASP A 4 7.97 -23.36 -6.70
CA ASP A 4 6.79 -22.87 -5.96
C ASP A 4 6.99 -21.51 -5.28
N ARG A 5 8.21 -21.17 -4.84
CA ARG A 5 8.47 -19.95 -4.06
C ARG A 5 8.36 -18.67 -4.91
N ALA A 6 8.74 -18.74 -6.19
CA ALA A 6 8.67 -17.59 -7.09
C ALA A 6 7.21 -17.24 -7.45
N THR A 7 6.37 -18.26 -7.65
CA THR A 7 4.98 -18.07 -8.09
C THR A 7 4.11 -17.45 -7.00
N HIS A 8 4.30 -17.86 -5.74
CA HIS A 8 3.58 -17.25 -4.61
C HIS A 8 4.01 -15.81 -4.35
N TYR A 9 5.29 -15.49 -4.55
CA TYR A 9 5.81 -14.13 -4.39
C TYR A 9 5.29 -13.19 -5.49
N GLU A 10 5.18 -13.66 -6.73
CA GLU A 10 4.62 -12.87 -7.83
C GLU A 10 3.14 -12.56 -7.60
N ALA A 11 2.36 -13.53 -7.14
CA ALA A 11 0.97 -13.33 -6.76
C ALA A 11 0.82 -12.32 -5.61
N TYR A 12 1.72 -12.37 -4.61
CA TYR A 12 1.76 -11.39 -3.53
C TYR A 12 2.05 -9.97 -4.03
N ILE A 13 3.03 -9.80 -4.93
CA ILE A 13 3.34 -8.49 -5.54
C ILE A 13 2.14 -7.95 -6.32
N ALA A 14 1.44 -8.79 -7.07
CA ALA A 14 0.27 -8.39 -7.82
C ALA A 14 -0.83 -7.85 -6.88
N VAL A 15 -1.17 -8.60 -5.83
CA VAL A 15 -2.15 -8.18 -4.82
C VAL A 15 -1.70 -6.90 -4.12
N TYR A 16 -0.42 -6.78 -3.77
CA TYR A 16 0.13 -5.58 -3.16
C TYR A 16 0.00 -4.35 -4.07
N ASN A 17 0.30 -4.50 -5.36
CA ASN A 17 0.16 -3.41 -6.32
C ASN A 17 -1.30 -2.95 -6.49
N GLU A 18 -2.25 -3.89 -6.53
CA GLU A 18 -3.68 -3.58 -6.60
C GLU A 18 -4.17 -2.87 -5.32
N LEU A 19 -3.80 -3.38 -4.13
CA LEU A 19 -4.11 -2.73 -2.87
C LEU A 19 -3.53 -1.32 -2.79
N ARG A 20 -2.30 -1.14 -3.26
CA ARG A 20 -1.65 0.18 -3.32
C ARG A 20 -2.38 1.12 -4.27
N ALA A 21 -2.84 0.64 -5.42
CA ALA A 21 -3.61 1.43 -6.36
C ALA A 21 -4.93 1.90 -5.73
N ALA A 22 -5.69 0.98 -5.11
CA ALA A 22 -6.94 1.30 -4.42
C ALA A 22 -6.73 2.31 -3.28
N TYR A 23 -5.67 2.16 -2.48
CA TYR A 23 -5.35 3.12 -1.42
C TYR A 23 -4.94 4.49 -1.95
N ASN A 24 -4.23 4.56 -3.09
CA ASN A 24 -3.93 5.85 -3.72
C ASN A 24 -5.21 6.58 -4.11
N GLU A 25 -6.21 5.89 -4.64
CA GLU A 25 -7.52 6.50 -4.96
C GLU A 25 -8.23 7.00 -3.70
N LEU A 26 -8.23 6.21 -2.62
CA LEU A 26 -8.81 6.61 -1.33
C LEU A 26 -8.10 7.83 -0.72
N TRP A 27 -6.76 7.86 -0.79
CA TRP A 27 -5.98 9.00 -0.32
C TRP A 27 -6.21 10.25 -1.16
N ASP A 28 -6.33 10.12 -2.49
CA ASP A 28 -6.65 11.25 -3.37
C ASP A 28 -8.05 11.80 -3.13
N GLU A 29 -9.05 10.92 -2.94
CA GLU A 29 -10.40 11.35 -2.56
C GLU A 29 -10.38 12.06 -1.21
N ARG A 30 -9.67 11.50 -0.22
CA ARG A 30 -9.59 12.09 1.11
C ARG A 30 -8.88 13.44 1.09
N ALA A 31 -7.78 13.55 0.35
CA ALA A 31 -7.05 14.79 0.12
C ALA A 31 -7.92 15.87 -0.52
N ARG A 32 -8.70 15.50 -1.56
CA ARG A 32 -9.65 16.42 -2.20
C ARG A 32 -10.75 16.86 -1.24
N ARG A 33 -11.28 15.96 -0.40
CA ARG A 33 -12.32 16.30 0.59
C ARG A 33 -11.80 17.21 1.70
N LEU A 34 -10.55 17.04 2.14
CA LEU A 34 -9.97 17.81 3.24
C LEU A 34 -9.37 19.15 2.79
N TYR A 35 -8.62 19.14 1.70
CA TYR A 35 -7.77 20.26 1.27
C TYR A 35 -8.13 20.81 -0.11
N GLY A 36 -9.08 20.18 -0.82
CA GLY A 36 -9.48 20.57 -2.17
C GLY A 36 -8.41 20.32 -3.24
N LYS A 37 -7.37 19.52 -2.93
CA LYS A 37 -6.23 19.24 -3.81
C LYS A 37 -5.99 17.74 -3.92
N SER A 38 -5.36 17.32 -5.02
CA SER A 38 -4.94 15.93 -5.16
C SER A 38 -3.88 15.56 -4.14
N TYR A 39 -3.85 14.29 -3.74
CA TYR A 39 -2.95 13.80 -2.70
C TYR A 39 -1.47 14.03 -3.06
N GLU A 40 -1.13 13.88 -4.35
CA GLU A 40 0.23 14.11 -4.87
C GLU A 40 0.67 15.58 -4.81
N GLU A 41 -0.28 16.52 -4.84
CA GLU A 41 -0.02 17.96 -4.75
C GLU A 41 0.10 18.44 -3.30
N LEU A 42 -0.26 17.60 -2.33
CA LEU A 42 -0.19 17.95 -0.93
C LEU A 42 1.25 17.97 -0.44
N PRO A 43 1.62 18.94 0.43
CA PRO A 43 2.84 18.88 1.21
C PRO A 43 2.96 17.58 2.01
N PRO A 44 4.19 17.11 2.31
CA PRO A 44 4.43 15.84 3.01
C PRO A 44 3.76 15.78 4.39
N VAL A 45 3.55 16.92 5.05
CA VAL A 45 2.84 17.01 6.33
C VAL A 45 1.38 16.58 6.19
N PHE A 46 0.67 17.12 5.19
CA PHE A 46 -0.75 16.80 4.95
C PHE A 46 -0.92 15.40 4.35
N GLN A 47 0.02 14.96 3.52
CA GLN A 47 0.09 13.57 3.06
C GLN A 47 0.18 12.59 4.24
N ALA A 48 1.01 12.91 5.25
CA ALA A 48 1.13 12.10 6.45
C ALA A 48 -0.17 12.07 7.29
N GLU A 49 -0.94 13.17 7.34
CA GLU A 49 -2.25 13.17 7.99
C GLU A 49 -3.25 12.26 7.27
N VAL A 50 -3.34 12.35 5.94
CA VAL A 50 -4.21 11.48 5.14
C VAL A 50 -3.83 10.00 5.31
N ARG A 51 -2.53 9.68 5.34
CA ARG A 51 -2.03 8.32 5.61
C ARG A 51 -2.32 7.82 7.03
N LYS A 52 -2.39 8.72 8.02
CA LYS A 52 -2.77 8.35 9.40
C LYS A 52 -4.25 7.99 9.49
N GLU A 53 -5.11 8.67 8.74
CA GLU A 53 -6.54 8.37 8.71
C GLU A 53 -6.87 7.10 7.91
N LEU A 54 -6.12 6.86 6.82
CA LEU A 54 -6.28 5.70 5.96
C LEU A 54 -4.99 4.89 5.92
N PRO A 55 -4.61 4.20 7.02
CA PRO A 55 -3.40 3.41 7.06
C PRO A 55 -3.54 2.16 6.18
N LEU A 56 -2.58 1.96 5.27
CA LEU A 56 -2.46 0.73 4.51
C LEU A 56 -2.00 -0.39 5.46
N LEU A 57 -2.94 -1.18 5.99
CA LEU A 57 -2.63 -2.40 6.73
C LEU A 57 -2.27 -3.52 5.74
N ILE A 58 -0.98 -3.87 5.66
CA ILE A 58 -0.52 -5.10 4.98
C ILE A 58 -0.44 -6.30 5.94
N SER A 59 -1.24 -6.30 7.01
CA SER A 59 -0.96 -7.05 8.23
C SER A 59 -1.21 -8.56 8.21
N GLU A 60 -1.54 -9.18 7.08
CA GLU A 60 -1.82 -10.64 6.98
C GLU A 60 -1.07 -11.33 5.83
N ALA A 61 -0.03 -10.72 5.26
CA ALA A 61 0.79 -11.37 4.23
C ALA A 61 2.29 -11.09 4.39
N GLU A 62 2.75 -10.96 5.64
CA GLU A 62 4.09 -11.45 5.92
C GLU A 62 3.98 -12.99 5.93
N PRO A 63 4.49 -13.74 4.93
CA PRO A 63 4.96 -15.07 5.27
C PRO A 63 6.13 -14.82 6.22
N THR A 64 5.85 -14.80 7.52
CA THR A 64 6.91 -14.96 8.51
C THR A 64 7.61 -16.28 8.16
N GLY A 65 8.87 -16.19 7.75
CA GLY A 65 9.69 -17.32 7.29
C GLY A 65 9.96 -17.21 5.79
N HIS A 66 11.12 -16.73 5.33
CA HIS A 66 12.41 -17.35 5.63
C HIS A 66 13.51 -16.35 5.24
N ARG A 67 13.88 -15.45 6.14
CA ARG A 67 15.28 -15.02 6.26
C ARG A 67 15.90 -15.96 7.28
N GLU A 68 16.29 -17.14 6.82
CA GLU A 68 17.26 -17.96 7.53
C GLU A 68 18.39 -18.14 6.52
N GLU A 69 19.49 -17.46 6.84
CA GLU A 69 20.90 -17.78 6.59
C GLU A 69 21.36 -18.21 5.18
#